data_AF-A0A662Z3R5-F1
#
_entry.id   AF-A0A662Z3R5-F1
#
_cell.length_a   1.000
_cell.length_b   1.000
_cell.length_c   1.000
_cell.angle_alpha   90.00
_cell.angle_beta   90.00
_cell.angle_gamma   90.00
#
_symmetry.space_group_name_H-M   'P 1'
#
loop_
_entity.id
_entity.type
_entity.pdbx_description
1 polymer ?
#
loop_
_entity_poly.entity_id
_entity_poly.type
_entity_poly.pdbx_seq_one_letter_code
_entity_poly.pdbx_strand_id
1 'polypeptide(L)'
;MKYQNQIYHHSYAIIPNEFDISMVSECESVNLLGHKLVHSTTVDCERMTENDITLVVLGYVLDIRDGNKTKEVIMHDLIYSNNFVENLEFINGRFVMIRIKDNQIEYYSDASNLLPGNYHEHSNIIASHDMLLAEILQNNGFEVNRRPLNITNDLDFTRFDSIWKVNPSIKYTLSPFSKERIYPRSVQTKQSVLSAVQSLKPYFEAQNDWLAQYKGDIFLTLTAGMDSRTSAAIAHALQSRIEFLTYMTPRKMLATSMAKKIYKIDETVTRDMKENMNWNHAIINLGDYRMPEDTEYYKAVLNSKHSPRLAQYYKDKGYYKALHIKSTIFGVGKADYDPQLDHIIDDLNEYKKLMTHFQKDFSTFYNVDDELDAYFERNLVTHDVTKGRHFFEVYHLESRLGNWHSALTSETDPATEEFIYLNTRKLIDLFTSISIDEMRQHKLHKHIIHEFWGVLNYFGVNETKGLWEKLELNGSGSRTFKDMRIRHNENMLLEEVAGELSVTPSPKMISSVENYEIVLRNTTDSDININIRSTYRREAGRNKVFVTVKGERLRERYDVLDINDGVNLKLMDTPVKISVEYMKSYESDSWNQAGKLLIT
;
A
#
# COMPACT_ATOMS: atom_id res chain seq x y z
N MET A 1 11.13 27.32 -7.72
CA MET A 1 12.48 27.56 -8.27
C MET A 1 12.43 27.43 -9.76
N LYS A 2 13.17 28.22 -10.51
CA LYS A 2 13.24 28.15 -11.96
C LYS A 2 14.67 27.84 -12.38
N TYR A 3 14.84 26.91 -13.31
CA TYR A 3 16.11 26.67 -13.97
C TYR A 3 15.87 26.81 -15.47
N GLN A 4 16.63 27.70 -16.12
CA GLN A 4 16.39 28.10 -17.51
C GLN A 4 14.92 28.53 -17.71
N ASN A 5 14.14 27.80 -18.52
CA ASN A 5 12.73 28.10 -18.81
C ASN A 5 11.74 27.17 -18.08
N GLN A 6 12.22 26.28 -17.21
CA GLN A 6 11.38 25.32 -16.48
C GLN A 6 11.21 25.70 -15.02
N ILE A 7 9.98 25.59 -14.52
CA ILE A 7 9.64 25.84 -13.12
C ILE A 7 9.64 24.50 -12.37
N TYR A 8 10.40 24.40 -11.30
CA TYR A 8 10.41 23.27 -10.39
C TYR A 8 9.69 23.67 -9.10
N HIS A 9 8.50 23.10 -8.87
CA HIS A 9 7.73 23.29 -7.64
C HIS A 9 8.31 22.41 -6.52
N HIS A 10 8.24 22.90 -5.28
CA HIS A 10 8.74 22.18 -4.09
C HIS A 10 10.16 21.58 -4.23
N SER A 11 11.01 22.24 -5.01
CA SER A 11 12.32 21.71 -5.38
C SER A 11 13.45 22.25 -4.51
N TYR A 12 14.51 21.46 -4.36
CA TYR A 12 15.78 21.88 -3.81
C TYR A 12 16.96 21.21 -4.54
N ALA A 13 18.16 21.75 -4.36
CA ALA A 13 19.43 21.16 -4.76
C ALA A 13 20.56 21.56 -3.80
N ILE A 14 21.43 20.61 -3.44
CA ILE A 14 22.66 20.82 -2.66
C ILE A 14 23.82 20.69 -3.63
N ILE A 15 24.54 21.79 -3.85
CA ILE A 15 25.47 21.94 -4.97
C ILE A 15 26.82 22.44 -4.45
N PRO A 16 27.97 21.89 -4.88
CA PRO A 16 29.27 22.44 -4.55
C PRO A 16 29.42 23.91 -5.00
N ASN A 17 30.14 24.72 -4.24
CA ASN A 17 30.23 26.17 -4.49
C ASN A 17 30.91 26.55 -5.81
N GLU A 18 31.68 25.63 -6.39
CA GLU A 18 32.39 25.78 -7.66
C GLU A 18 31.50 25.59 -8.90
N PHE A 19 30.28 25.06 -8.74
CA PHE A 19 29.36 24.87 -9.87
C PHE A 19 28.70 26.19 -10.28
N ASP A 20 28.58 26.41 -11.59
CA ASP A 20 27.78 27.49 -12.16
C ASP A 20 26.28 27.18 -12.00
N ILE A 21 25.64 28.04 -11.20
CA ILE A 21 24.20 28.02 -10.92
C ILE A 21 23.54 29.34 -11.33
N SER A 22 24.16 30.13 -12.21
CA SER A 22 23.65 31.42 -12.70
C SER A 22 22.27 31.34 -13.35
N MET A 23 21.89 30.15 -13.84
CA MET A 23 20.58 29.88 -14.43
C MET A 23 19.49 29.54 -13.41
N VAL A 24 19.83 29.37 -12.12
CA VAL A 24 18.85 29.17 -11.05
C VAL A 24 18.26 30.53 -10.65
N SER A 25 16.94 30.64 -10.63
CA SER A 25 16.21 31.83 -10.18
C SER A 25 14.95 31.45 -9.38
N GLU A 26 14.27 32.44 -8.80
CA GLU A 26 13.05 32.23 -7.98
C GLU A 26 13.28 31.19 -6.85
N CYS A 27 14.42 31.34 -6.17
CA CYS A 27 14.86 30.45 -5.11
C CYS A 27 15.43 31.24 -3.92
N GLU A 28 15.50 30.57 -2.78
CA GLU A 28 16.29 30.97 -1.63
C GLU A 28 17.54 30.11 -1.55
N SER A 29 18.54 30.58 -0.80
CA SER A 29 19.80 29.85 -0.65
C SER A 29 20.34 29.87 0.78
N VAL A 30 20.86 28.73 1.22
CA VAL A 30 21.57 28.56 2.48
C VAL A 30 22.99 28.10 2.18
N ASN A 31 23.97 28.85 2.67
CA ASN A 31 25.37 28.45 2.55
C ASN A 31 25.65 27.26 3.48
N LEU A 32 26.27 26.22 2.92
CA LEU A 32 26.73 25.04 3.62
C LEU A 32 28.26 24.93 3.50
N LEU A 33 28.83 23.90 4.09
CA LEU A 33 30.27 23.67 4.05
C LEU A 33 30.76 23.28 2.64
N GLY A 34 31.38 24.22 1.93
CA GLY A 34 31.85 23.99 0.55
C GLY A 34 30.72 23.79 -0.47
N HIS A 35 29.46 23.88 -0.03
CA HIS A 35 28.27 23.68 -0.84
C HIS A 35 27.27 24.81 -0.59
N LYS A 36 26.26 24.89 -1.43
CA LYS A 36 25.09 25.74 -1.27
C LYS A 36 23.84 24.90 -1.43
N LEU A 37 22.92 25.04 -0.49
CA LEU A 37 21.56 24.59 -0.66
C LEU A 37 20.78 25.70 -1.36
N VAL A 38 20.19 25.39 -2.51
CA VAL A 38 19.19 26.24 -3.16
C VAL A 38 17.83 25.56 -3.10
N HIS A 39 16.76 26.28 -2.79
CA HIS A 39 15.42 25.72 -2.71
C HIS A 39 14.35 26.68 -3.20
N SER A 40 13.23 26.12 -3.64
CA SER A 40 12.03 26.87 -3.98
C SER A 40 11.49 27.61 -2.75
N THR A 41 10.97 28.81 -2.96
CA THR A 41 10.28 29.61 -1.92
C THR A 41 9.01 28.94 -1.39
N THR A 42 8.54 27.89 -2.06
CA THR A 42 7.40 27.08 -1.59
C THR A 42 7.80 26.06 -0.53
N VAL A 43 9.07 25.65 -0.46
CA VAL A 43 9.56 24.69 0.54
C VAL A 43 9.93 25.44 1.81
N ASP A 44 9.34 25.05 2.93
CA ASP A 44 9.75 25.59 4.23
C ASP A 44 11.19 25.16 4.53
N CYS A 45 12.06 26.11 4.92
CA CYS A 45 13.44 25.83 5.27
C CYS A 45 13.76 26.46 6.62
N GLU A 46 14.31 25.67 7.54
CA GLU A 46 14.73 26.14 8.85
C GLU A 46 16.17 25.71 9.13
N ARG A 47 16.94 26.58 9.79
CA ARG A 47 18.34 26.34 10.12
C ARG A 47 18.62 26.68 11.58
N MET A 48 19.29 25.76 12.26
CA MET A 48 19.76 25.92 13.64
C MET A 48 21.24 25.55 13.71
N THR A 49 22.03 26.31 14.49
CA THR A 49 23.45 26.03 14.71
C THR A 49 23.76 26.11 16.20
N GLU A 50 24.14 24.99 16.80
CA GLU A 50 24.49 24.87 18.23
C GLU A 50 25.58 23.81 18.40
N ASN A 51 26.53 24.00 19.34
CA ASN A 51 27.65 23.08 19.62
C ASN A 51 28.43 22.62 18.37
N ASP A 52 28.77 23.54 17.47
CA ASP A 52 29.46 23.26 16.20
C ASP A 52 28.72 22.30 15.25
N ILE A 53 27.44 22.02 15.54
CA ILE A 53 26.53 21.27 14.68
C ILE A 53 25.56 22.26 14.05
N THR A 54 25.43 22.21 12.73
CA THR A 54 24.34 22.90 12.03
C THR A 54 23.33 21.88 11.54
N LEU A 55 22.06 22.11 11.82
CA LEU A 55 20.95 21.34 11.27
C LEU A 55 20.12 22.24 10.35
N VAL A 56 19.85 21.78 9.14
CA VAL A 56 18.93 22.42 8.20
C VAL A 56 17.81 21.43 7.89
N VAL A 57 16.56 21.86 8.03
CA VAL A 57 15.37 21.05 7.75
C VAL A 57 14.59 21.71 6.62
N LEU A 58 14.38 20.95 5.55
CA LEU A 58 13.44 21.27 4.47
C LEU A 58 12.13 20.55 4.71
N GLY A 59 11.01 21.25 4.55
CA GLY A 59 9.66 20.72 4.78
C GLY A 59 9.22 20.78 6.24
N TYR A 60 8.31 19.88 6.62
CA TYR A 60 7.76 19.81 7.97
C TYR A 60 8.16 18.53 8.69
N VAL A 61 8.31 18.64 10.01
CA VAL A 61 8.65 17.53 10.91
C VAL A 61 7.74 17.57 12.14
N LEU A 62 7.55 16.41 12.75
CA LEU A 62 6.91 16.23 14.05
C LEU A 62 7.54 15.04 14.78
N ASP A 63 7.57 15.09 16.11
CA ASP A 63 8.04 13.97 16.94
C ASP A 63 6.84 13.12 17.34
N ILE A 64 6.80 11.85 16.93
CA ILE A 64 5.66 10.98 17.24
C ILE A 64 5.54 10.67 18.74
N ARG A 65 6.54 11.03 19.56
CA ARG A 65 6.49 10.86 21.03
C ARG A 65 5.76 12.01 21.71
N ASP A 66 5.67 13.17 21.08
CA ASP A 66 5.01 14.37 21.60
C ASP A 66 4.59 15.32 20.47
N GLY A 67 3.29 15.34 20.17
CA GLY A 67 2.71 16.16 19.11
C GLY A 67 2.73 17.67 19.35
N ASN A 68 3.09 18.11 20.56
CA ASN A 68 3.13 19.54 20.92
C ASN A 68 4.50 20.17 20.71
N LYS A 69 5.53 19.38 20.38
CA LYS A 69 6.85 19.92 20.09
C LYS A 69 6.82 20.74 18.81
N THR A 70 7.40 21.94 18.88
CA THR A 70 7.65 22.76 17.69
C THR A 70 8.85 22.22 16.91
N LYS A 71 9.01 22.66 15.66
CA LYS A 71 10.15 22.26 14.81
C LYS A 71 11.48 22.66 15.44
N GLU A 72 11.54 23.84 16.05
CA GLU A 72 12.71 24.37 16.76
C GLU A 72 13.12 23.42 17.91
N VAL A 73 12.15 22.98 18.73
CA VAL A 73 12.42 22.06 19.85
C VAL A 73 12.91 20.70 19.34
N ILE A 74 12.32 20.19 18.26
CA ILE A 74 12.76 18.93 17.63
C ILE A 74 14.20 19.05 17.12
N MET A 75 14.52 20.16 16.44
CA MET A 75 15.87 20.41 15.91
C MET A 75 16.90 20.51 17.03
N HIS A 76 16.56 21.22 18.12
CA HIS A 76 17.39 21.31 19.32
C HIS A 76 17.63 19.91 19.92
N ASP A 77 16.58 19.13 20.17
CA ASP A 77 16.70 17.77 20.72
C ASP A 77 17.59 16.85 19.86
N LEU A 78 17.52 16.98 18.54
CA LEU A 78 18.36 16.22 17.61
C LEU A 78 19.83 16.65 17.65
N ILE A 79 20.13 17.95 17.78
CA ILE A 79 21.50 18.44 17.90
C ILE A 79 22.17 17.93 19.19
N TYR A 80 21.45 17.95 20.31
CA TYR A 80 21.94 17.47 21.61
C TYR A 80 21.90 15.95 21.78
N SER A 81 21.32 15.22 20.83
CA SER A 81 21.21 13.78 20.90
C SER A 81 22.58 13.09 20.77
N ASN A 82 22.89 12.21 21.72
CA ASN A 82 24.04 11.30 21.63
C ASN A 82 23.89 10.25 20.51
N ASN A 83 22.66 9.98 20.07
CA ASN A 83 22.35 9.07 18.97
C ASN A 83 21.33 9.72 18.03
N PHE A 84 21.85 10.54 17.12
CA PHE A 84 21.06 11.31 16.15
C PHE A 84 20.13 10.41 15.34
N VAL A 85 20.67 9.32 14.77
CA VAL A 85 19.92 8.41 13.88
C VAL A 85 18.79 7.69 14.64
N GLU A 86 19.02 7.26 15.88
CA GLU A 86 17.96 6.66 16.70
C GLU A 86 16.82 7.63 17.00
N ASN A 87 17.14 8.89 17.32
CA ASN A 87 16.09 9.89 17.52
C ASN A 87 15.36 10.23 16.21
N LEU A 88 16.06 10.21 15.08
CA LEU A 88 15.46 10.39 13.76
C LEU A 88 14.42 9.30 13.42
N GLU A 89 14.51 8.10 14.01
CA GLU A 89 13.52 7.02 13.80
C GLU A 89 12.11 7.38 14.33
N PHE A 90 12.02 8.37 15.23
CA PHE A 90 10.76 8.87 15.80
C PHE A 90 10.22 10.12 15.10
N ILE A 91 10.96 10.68 14.13
CA ILE A 91 10.53 11.90 13.44
C ILE A 91 9.68 11.52 12.22
N ASN A 92 8.44 11.99 12.22
CA ASN A 92 7.53 11.92 11.06
C ASN A 92 7.56 13.26 10.30
N GLY A 93 7.12 13.23 9.06
CA GLY A 93 6.83 14.39 8.25
C GLY A 93 7.06 14.13 6.78
N ARG A 94 7.25 15.21 6.03
CA ARG A 94 7.75 15.22 4.66
C ARG A 94 8.96 16.14 4.66
N PHE A 95 10.16 15.54 4.73
CA PHE A 95 11.34 16.34 5.01
C PHE A 95 12.63 15.78 4.45
N VAL A 96 13.57 16.70 4.30
CA VAL A 96 15.00 16.44 4.15
C VAL A 96 15.73 17.14 5.27
N MET A 97 16.65 16.43 5.91
CA MET A 97 17.44 16.94 7.01
C MET A 97 18.92 16.90 6.62
N ILE A 98 19.56 18.07 6.69
CA ILE A 98 20.98 18.24 6.38
C ILE A 98 21.69 18.58 7.68
N ARG A 99 22.64 17.75 8.08
CA ARG A 99 23.45 17.95 9.27
C ARG A 99 24.88 18.25 8.87
N ILE A 100 25.41 19.35 9.36
CA ILE A 100 26.83 19.69 9.25
C ILE A 100 27.47 19.44 10.61
N LYS A 101 28.40 18.49 10.65
CA LYS A 101 29.17 18.15 11.85
C LYS A 101 30.55 17.64 11.42
N ASP A 102 31.58 17.94 12.20
CA ASP A 102 32.95 17.44 11.97
C ASP A 102 33.45 17.70 10.54
N ASN A 103 33.11 18.87 10.00
CA ASN A 103 33.44 19.28 8.64
C ASN A 103 32.88 18.33 7.54
N GLN A 104 31.73 17.70 7.80
CA GLN A 104 31.00 16.85 6.85
C GLN A 104 29.56 17.35 6.68
N ILE A 105 29.01 17.19 5.47
CA ILE A 105 27.60 17.41 5.19
C ILE A 105 26.93 16.04 5.07
N GLU A 106 26.03 15.75 6.00
CA GLU A 106 25.21 14.53 6.03
C GLU A 106 23.78 14.86 5.58
N TYR A 107 23.24 14.05 4.67
CA TYR A 107 21.88 14.13 4.16
C TYR A 107 21.07 12.94 4.67
N TYR A 108 19.86 13.24 5.16
CA TYR A 108 18.87 12.27 5.61
C TYR A 108 17.51 12.62 5.02
N SER A 109 16.73 11.62 4.62
CA SER A 109 15.31 11.77 4.29
C SER A 109 14.40 11.17 5.35
N ASP A 110 13.12 11.54 5.29
CA ASP A 110 12.05 10.84 6.01
C ASP A 110 11.97 9.34 5.61
N ALA A 111 11.16 8.55 6.34
CA ALA A 111 11.19 7.09 6.24
C ALA A 111 10.80 6.52 4.87
N SER A 112 10.14 7.30 4.02
CA SER A 112 9.73 6.88 2.67
C SER A 112 10.08 7.91 1.59
N ASN A 113 10.99 8.84 1.88
CA ASN A 113 11.50 9.84 0.93
C ASN A 113 10.36 10.66 0.28
N LEU A 114 9.35 11.08 1.07
CA LEU A 114 8.19 11.82 0.56
C LEU A 114 8.56 13.18 -0.05
N LEU A 115 9.64 13.80 0.44
CA LEU A 115 10.33 14.89 -0.25
C LEU A 115 11.45 14.26 -1.10
N PRO A 116 11.24 14.10 -2.42
CA PRO A 116 12.10 13.25 -3.24
C PRO A 116 13.52 13.81 -3.35
N GLY A 117 14.51 12.94 -3.48
CA GLY A 117 15.90 13.29 -3.74
C GLY A 117 16.54 12.35 -4.78
N ASN A 118 17.45 12.91 -5.59
CA ASN A 118 18.23 12.21 -6.60
C ASN A 118 19.68 12.67 -6.47
N TYR A 119 20.65 11.80 -6.70
CA TYR A 119 22.06 12.10 -6.49
C TYR A 119 22.91 11.73 -7.70
N HIS A 120 24.04 12.44 -7.82
CA HIS A 120 25.13 12.11 -8.72
C HIS A 120 26.43 12.08 -7.91
N GLU A 121 26.98 10.88 -7.75
CA GLU A 121 28.09 10.58 -6.83
C GLU A 121 29.36 11.36 -7.16
N HIS A 122 29.77 11.38 -8.44
CA HIS A 122 31.02 12.03 -8.85
C HIS A 122 31.03 13.55 -8.69
N SER A 123 29.85 14.20 -8.68
CA SER A 123 29.74 15.65 -8.53
C SER A 123 29.37 16.07 -7.11
N ASN A 124 29.11 15.13 -6.19
CA ASN A 124 28.64 15.43 -4.84
C ASN A 124 27.32 16.24 -4.79
N ILE A 125 26.43 16.07 -5.78
CA ILE A 125 25.18 16.83 -5.87
C ILE A 125 23.99 15.94 -5.50
N ILE A 126 23.07 16.48 -4.71
CA ILE A 126 21.72 15.94 -4.51
C ILE A 126 20.69 16.98 -4.92
N ALA A 127 19.67 16.59 -5.69
CA ALA A 127 18.55 17.45 -6.03
C ALA A 127 17.21 16.71 -6.05
N SER A 128 16.14 17.45 -5.75
CA SER A 128 14.77 16.95 -5.71
C SER A 128 14.24 16.34 -7.01
N HIS A 129 14.72 16.82 -8.15
CA HIS A 129 14.31 16.40 -9.48
C HIS A 129 15.53 15.93 -10.26
N ASP A 130 15.42 14.79 -10.92
CA ASP A 130 16.48 14.24 -11.78
C ASP A 130 16.71 15.12 -13.03
N MET A 131 15.68 15.76 -13.58
CA MET A 131 15.86 16.74 -14.68
C MET A 131 16.68 17.94 -14.24
N LEU A 132 16.33 18.53 -13.09
CA LEU A 132 17.07 19.65 -12.52
C LEU A 132 18.54 19.28 -12.30
N LEU A 133 18.80 18.09 -11.74
CA LEU A 133 20.15 17.60 -11.54
C LEU A 133 20.89 17.43 -12.88
N ALA A 134 20.25 16.82 -13.87
CA ALA A 134 20.83 16.65 -15.21
C ALA A 134 21.18 18.00 -15.86
N GLU A 135 20.29 18.99 -15.76
CA GLU A 135 20.50 20.33 -16.32
C GLU A 135 21.68 21.04 -15.64
N ILE A 136 21.78 20.97 -14.30
CA ILE A 136 22.93 21.51 -13.54
C ILE A 136 24.23 20.82 -13.96
N LEU A 137 24.23 19.49 -14.08
CA LEU A 137 25.39 18.71 -14.48
C LEU A 137 25.86 19.07 -15.89
N GLN A 138 24.94 19.13 -16.86
CA GLN A 138 25.25 19.48 -18.25
C GLN A 138 25.79 20.90 -18.39
N ASN A 139 25.21 21.87 -17.67
CA ASN A 139 25.73 23.25 -17.65
C ASN A 139 27.16 23.33 -17.09
N ASN A 140 27.55 22.36 -16.28
CA ASN A 140 28.87 22.25 -15.68
C ASN A 140 29.78 21.22 -16.38
N GLY A 141 29.45 20.85 -17.63
CA GLY A 141 30.31 20.07 -18.51
C GLY A 141 30.29 18.55 -18.28
N PHE A 142 29.39 18.03 -17.46
CA PHE A 142 29.20 16.58 -17.29
C PHE A 142 28.38 16.01 -18.44
N GLU A 143 28.78 14.83 -18.91
CA GLU A 143 27.96 14.04 -19.84
C GLU A 143 26.83 13.36 -19.06
N VAL A 144 25.59 13.58 -19.49
CA VAL A 144 24.40 12.98 -18.88
C VAL A 144 23.54 12.37 -19.96
N ASN A 145 23.47 11.04 -19.97
CA ASN A 145 22.75 10.24 -20.96
C ASN A 145 21.38 9.81 -20.44
N ARG A 146 20.36 9.86 -21.30
CA ARG A 146 19.00 9.42 -20.98
C ARG A 146 18.85 7.91 -21.19
N ARG A 147 18.11 7.26 -20.30
CA ARG A 147 17.72 5.85 -20.41
C ARG A 147 16.76 5.59 -21.58
N PRO A 148 16.82 4.41 -22.22
CA PRO A 148 15.86 4.01 -23.23
C PRO A 148 14.40 4.03 -22.73
N LEU A 149 13.47 4.44 -23.61
CA LEU A 149 12.01 4.44 -23.40
C LEU A 149 11.50 5.11 -22.11
N ASN A 150 12.32 5.86 -21.39
CA ASN A 150 12.03 6.38 -20.04
C ASN A 150 11.72 5.28 -19.01
N ILE A 151 12.44 4.16 -19.06
CA ILE A 151 12.46 3.17 -17.97
C ILE A 151 12.92 3.91 -16.70
N THR A 152 11.96 4.15 -15.81
CA THR A 152 12.06 5.02 -14.64
C THR A 152 11.27 4.40 -13.51
N ASN A 153 11.73 4.61 -12.28
CA ASN A 153 11.10 4.07 -11.07
C ASN A 153 11.16 2.54 -10.90
N ASP A 154 11.79 1.80 -11.81
CA ASP A 154 12.29 0.44 -11.54
C ASP A 154 13.55 0.55 -10.68
N LEU A 155 13.69 -0.29 -9.65
CA LEU A 155 14.85 -0.29 -8.73
C LEU A 155 15.07 1.08 -8.07
N ASP A 156 16.13 1.80 -8.43
CA ASP A 156 16.50 3.17 -8.05
C ASP A 156 16.70 4.09 -9.27
N PHE A 157 16.17 3.70 -10.43
CA PHE A 157 16.40 4.38 -11.70
C PHE A 157 15.69 5.74 -11.80
N THR A 158 16.40 6.71 -12.38
CA THR A 158 15.86 7.98 -12.89
C THR A 158 15.78 7.95 -14.42
N ARG A 159 15.47 9.09 -15.07
CA ARG A 159 15.52 9.20 -16.53
C ARG A 159 16.93 9.10 -17.11
N PHE A 160 17.96 9.12 -16.27
CA PHE A 160 19.35 9.23 -16.69
C PHE A 160 20.20 8.08 -16.14
N ASP A 161 21.24 7.70 -16.87
CA ASP A 161 22.08 6.54 -16.54
C ASP A 161 22.99 6.78 -15.33
N SER A 162 23.47 8.01 -15.16
CA SER A 162 24.41 8.40 -14.09
C SER A 162 23.73 8.97 -12.84
N ILE A 163 22.42 9.22 -12.89
CA ILE A 163 21.66 9.83 -11.79
C ILE A 163 20.77 8.77 -11.14
N TRP A 164 20.86 8.67 -9.83
CA TRP A 164 20.17 7.65 -9.05
C TRP A 164 19.24 8.28 -8.02
N LYS A 165 18.20 7.58 -7.62
CA LYS A 165 17.31 8.03 -6.55
C LYS A 165 17.92 7.79 -5.18
N VAL A 166 17.65 8.72 -4.27
CA VAL A 166 18.01 8.56 -2.87
C VAL A 166 17.17 7.44 -2.24
N ASN A 167 17.85 6.56 -1.50
CA ASN A 167 17.24 5.49 -0.73
C ASN A 167 16.94 5.99 0.70
N PRO A 168 15.69 5.89 1.19
CA PRO A 168 15.32 6.37 2.52
C PRO A 168 16.02 5.64 3.67
N SER A 169 16.64 4.49 3.41
CA SER A 169 17.39 3.73 4.42
C SER A 169 18.87 4.09 4.49
N ILE A 170 19.33 5.08 3.72
CA ILE A 170 20.75 5.44 3.59
C ILE A 170 20.96 6.92 3.94
N LYS A 171 21.99 7.19 4.74
CA LYS A 171 22.59 8.52 4.91
C LYS A 171 23.61 8.74 3.80
N TYR A 172 23.62 9.94 3.24
CA TYR A 172 24.61 10.35 2.24
C TYR A 172 25.52 11.43 2.82
N THR A 173 26.84 11.23 2.75
CA THR A 173 27.83 12.28 3.03
C THR A 173 28.25 12.88 1.70
N LEU A 174 28.36 14.20 1.56
CA LEU A 174 28.66 14.83 0.25
C LEU A 174 30.14 15.16 0.03
N SER A 175 30.97 15.24 1.06
CA SER A 175 32.38 15.60 0.87
C SER A 175 33.29 14.91 1.89
N PRO A 176 33.94 13.78 1.52
CA PRO A 176 33.77 13.04 0.25
C PRO A 176 32.40 12.35 0.15
N PHE A 177 31.96 12.02 -1.08
CA PHE A 177 30.73 11.25 -1.26
C PHE A 177 30.84 9.89 -0.60
N SER A 178 29.93 9.57 0.31
CA SER A 178 29.84 8.24 0.90
C SER A 178 28.41 7.91 1.34
N LYS A 179 28.14 6.62 1.50
CA LYS A 179 26.82 6.10 1.87
C LYS A 179 26.95 5.25 3.12
N GLU A 180 26.00 5.40 4.04
CA GLU A 180 25.91 4.58 5.26
C GLU A 180 24.46 4.16 5.48
N ARG A 181 24.22 2.87 5.71
CA ARG A 181 22.88 2.36 5.98
C ARG A 181 22.43 2.78 7.38
N ILE A 182 21.29 3.44 7.47
CA ILE A 182 20.66 3.93 8.70
C ILE A 182 19.37 3.19 9.04
N TYR A 183 18.91 2.28 8.19
CA TYR A 183 17.76 1.42 8.44
C TYR A 183 17.87 0.13 7.62
N PRO A 184 17.39 -1.03 8.11
CA PRO A 184 17.12 -1.31 9.52
C PRO A 184 18.41 -1.32 10.36
N ARG A 185 18.36 -0.83 11.60
CA ARG A 185 19.53 -0.78 12.51
C ARG A 185 19.63 -1.96 13.47
N SER A 186 18.49 -2.38 14.01
CA SER A 186 18.42 -3.41 15.03
C SER A 186 17.63 -4.61 14.56
N VAL A 187 17.95 -5.76 15.17
CA VAL A 187 17.19 -7.00 15.01
C VAL A 187 15.74 -6.76 15.41
N GLN A 188 14.80 -7.09 14.52
CA GLN A 188 13.38 -6.96 14.80
C GLN A 188 12.95 -7.99 15.85
N THR A 189 12.28 -7.51 16.90
CA THR A 189 11.64 -8.39 17.87
C THR A 189 10.19 -8.61 17.44
N LYS A 190 9.79 -9.88 17.27
CA LYS A 190 8.40 -10.22 16.98
C LYS A 190 7.52 -10.05 18.21
N GLN A 191 6.29 -9.57 18.03
CA GLN A 191 5.31 -9.38 19.09
C GLN A 191 3.90 -9.76 18.65
N SER A 192 2.99 -9.90 19.62
CA SER A 192 1.59 -10.15 19.33
C SER A 192 0.91 -8.90 18.75
N VAL A 193 -0.18 -9.10 18.00
CA VAL A 193 -1.01 -8.02 17.47
C VAL A 193 -1.43 -7.02 18.56
N LEU A 194 -1.87 -7.51 19.72
CA LEU A 194 -2.32 -6.64 20.82
C LEU A 194 -1.18 -5.80 21.40
N SER A 195 0.01 -6.39 21.57
CA SER A 195 1.21 -5.65 22.02
C SER A 195 1.62 -4.58 21.01
N ALA A 196 1.54 -4.89 19.71
CA ALA A 196 1.82 -3.94 18.65
C ALA A 196 0.83 -2.76 18.69
N VAL A 197 -0.48 -3.01 18.81
CA VAL A 197 -1.51 -1.95 18.95
C VAL A 197 -1.24 -1.07 20.16
N GLN A 198 -0.98 -1.66 21.32
CA GLN A 198 -0.67 -0.92 22.55
C GLN A 198 0.56 -0.03 22.40
N SER A 199 1.58 -0.50 21.68
CA SER A 199 2.80 0.26 21.40
C SER A 199 2.59 1.37 20.38
N LEU A 200 1.75 1.15 19.37
CA LEU A 200 1.46 2.10 18.30
C LEU A 200 0.53 3.24 18.75
N LYS A 201 -0.45 2.93 19.62
CA LYS A 201 -1.49 3.86 20.05
C LYS A 201 -0.97 5.22 20.52
N PRO A 202 -0.03 5.34 21.49
CA PRO A 202 0.42 6.65 21.96
C PRO A 202 1.08 7.47 20.85
N TYR A 203 1.75 6.83 19.90
CA TYR A 203 2.36 7.53 18.77
C TYR A 203 1.34 8.04 17.74
N PHE A 204 0.22 7.34 17.57
CA PHE A 204 -0.88 7.84 16.75
C PHE A 204 -1.63 8.99 17.42
N GLU A 205 -1.80 8.93 18.75
CA GLU A 205 -2.41 10.00 19.53
C GLU A 205 -1.57 11.29 19.48
N ALA A 206 -0.25 11.19 19.67
CA ALA A 206 0.66 12.33 19.51
C ALA A 206 0.61 12.93 18.09
N GLN A 207 0.50 12.11 17.06
CA GLN A 207 0.33 12.60 15.69
C GLN A 207 -1.01 13.34 15.49
N ASN A 208 -2.08 12.86 16.12
CA ASN A 208 -3.36 13.57 16.13
C ASN A 208 -3.28 14.91 16.86
N ASP A 209 -2.53 14.99 17.96
CA ASP A 209 -2.30 16.26 18.68
C ASP A 209 -1.59 17.29 17.79
N TRP A 210 -0.63 16.84 16.97
CA TRP A 210 0.02 17.71 15.98
C TRP A 210 -0.95 18.15 14.87
N LEU A 211 -1.72 17.22 14.30
CA LEU A 211 -2.73 17.53 13.27
C LEU A 211 -3.80 18.52 13.79
N ALA A 212 -4.17 18.43 15.06
CA ALA A 212 -5.10 19.35 15.71
C ALA A 212 -4.55 20.79 15.78
N GLN A 213 -3.24 20.96 15.74
CA GLN A 213 -2.57 22.26 15.86
C GLN A 213 -2.25 22.91 14.52
N TYR A 214 -2.31 22.14 13.43
CA TYR A 214 -2.07 22.61 12.08
C TYR A 214 -2.97 23.82 11.75
N LYS A 215 -2.72 24.57 10.69
CA LYS A 215 -3.54 25.76 10.37
C LYS A 215 -4.19 25.73 8.99
N GLY A 216 -3.62 24.96 8.07
CA GLY A 216 -4.19 24.77 6.74
C GLY A 216 -5.31 23.72 6.72
N ASP A 217 -5.81 23.48 5.52
CA ASP A 217 -6.79 22.43 5.25
C ASP A 217 -6.18 21.04 5.48
N ILE A 218 -7.01 20.13 5.98
CA ILE A 218 -6.65 18.71 6.12
C ILE A 218 -7.72 17.88 5.44
N PHE A 219 -7.28 16.95 4.60
CA PHE A 219 -8.18 16.00 3.98
C PHE A 219 -7.56 14.61 3.88
N LEU A 220 -8.40 13.58 3.89
CA LEU A 220 -8.00 12.18 3.88
C LEU A 220 -8.63 11.48 2.68
N THR A 221 -7.82 10.84 1.84
CA THR A 221 -8.38 10.05 0.74
C THR A 221 -8.81 8.66 1.19
N LEU A 222 -10.08 8.33 0.98
CA LEU A 222 -10.71 7.11 1.44
C LEU A 222 -11.07 6.18 0.28
N THR A 223 -10.83 4.88 0.47
CA THR A 223 -11.18 3.78 -0.45
C THR A 223 -11.88 2.65 0.32
N ALA A 224 -12.32 1.59 -0.35
CA ALA A 224 -12.82 0.39 0.33
C ALA A 224 -11.71 -0.46 0.96
N GLY A 225 -10.43 -0.10 0.73
CA GLY A 225 -9.27 -0.81 1.27
C GLY A 225 -9.08 -0.64 2.77
N MET A 226 -8.29 -1.53 3.36
CA MET A 226 -7.99 -1.52 4.79
C MET A 226 -7.09 -0.34 5.20
N ASP A 227 -6.15 0.03 4.33
CA ASP A 227 -5.13 1.04 4.57
C ASP A 227 -5.76 2.42 4.86
N SER A 228 -6.64 2.87 3.97
CA SER A 228 -7.33 4.16 4.08
C SER A 228 -8.33 4.21 5.23
N ARG A 229 -8.99 3.09 5.53
CA ARG A 229 -9.82 2.96 6.74
C ARG A 229 -9.02 3.01 8.02
N THR A 230 -7.81 2.47 8.03
CA THR A 230 -6.95 2.52 9.22
C THR A 230 -6.54 3.96 9.50
N SER A 231 -6.16 4.71 8.46
CA SER A 231 -5.90 6.15 8.60
C SER A 231 -7.16 6.93 9.03
N ALA A 232 -8.32 6.61 8.45
CA ALA A 232 -9.59 7.24 8.83
C ALA A 232 -9.99 6.94 10.28
N ALA A 233 -9.76 5.71 10.75
CA ALA A 233 -9.98 5.33 12.13
C ALA A 233 -9.08 6.12 13.07
N ILE A 234 -7.77 6.15 12.81
CA ILE A 234 -6.81 6.92 13.63
C ILE A 234 -7.22 8.39 13.67
N ALA A 235 -7.60 8.96 12.53
CA ALA A 235 -7.97 10.37 12.40
C ALA A 235 -9.38 10.71 12.93
N HIS A 236 -10.16 9.73 13.41
CA HIS A 236 -11.57 9.89 13.78
C HIS A 236 -11.79 11.01 14.81
N ALA A 237 -10.88 11.16 15.78
CA ALA A 237 -10.96 12.23 16.78
C ALA A 237 -10.96 13.64 16.16
N LEU A 238 -10.48 13.78 14.93
CA LEU A 238 -10.37 15.02 14.16
C LEU A 238 -11.39 15.11 13.02
N GLN A 239 -12.41 14.25 12.98
CA GLN A 239 -13.36 14.16 11.86
C GLN A 239 -14.10 15.47 11.52
N SER A 240 -14.26 16.38 12.49
CA SER A 240 -14.88 17.69 12.25
C SER A 240 -13.97 18.67 11.50
N ARG A 241 -12.68 18.36 11.44
CA ARG A 241 -11.62 19.18 10.86
C ARG A 241 -11.05 18.59 9.57
N ILE A 242 -11.42 17.35 9.25
CA ILE A 242 -10.91 16.60 8.09
C ILE A 242 -12.01 16.46 7.05
N GLU A 243 -11.73 16.83 5.81
CA GLU A 243 -12.53 16.40 4.65
C GLU A 243 -12.12 14.98 4.26
N PHE A 244 -13.04 14.03 4.30
CA PHE A 244 -12.86 12.72 3.68
C PHE A 244 -13.13 12.86 2.18
N LEU A 245 -12.26 12.32 1.34
CA LEU A 245 -12.34 12.45 -0.10
C LEU A 245 -12.22 11.09 -0.78
N THR A 246 -13.17 10.74 -1.64
CA THR A 246 -13.05 9.63 -2.56
C THR A 246 -13.13 10.15 -3.98
N TYR A 247 -12.14 9.88 -4.82
CA TYR A 247 -12.17 10.28 -6.22
C TYR A 247 -12.25 9.04 -7.12
N MET A 248 -13.14 9.09 -8.11
CA MET A 248 -13.39 8.01 -9.04
C MET A 248 -12.87 8.37 -10.43
N THR A 249 -12.34 7.38 -11.13
CA THR A 249 -11.96 7.50 -12.54
C THR A 249 -13.10 6.98 -13.40
N PRO A 250 -13.54 7.72 -14.45
CA PRO A 250 -14.61 7.25 -15.33
C PRO A 250 -14.33 5.83 -15.85
N ARG A 251 -15.32 4.94 -15.81
CA ARG A 251 -15.16 3.54 -16.26
C ARG A 251 -14.61 3.41 -17.68
N LYS A 252 -14.90 4.36 -18.56
CA LYS A 252 -14.39 4.44 -19.93
C LYS A 252 -12.88 4.68 -20.02
N MET A 253 -12.27 5.24 -18.97
CA MET A 253 -10.84 5.51 -18.86
C MET A 253 -10.07 4.38 -18.17
N LEU A 254 -10.76 3.40 -17.60
CA LEU A 254 -10.13 2.25 -16.93
C LEU A 254 -9.78 1.17 -17.96
N ALA A 255 -8.49 0.82 -18.04
CA ALA A 255 -7.97 -0.10 -19.04
C ALA A 255 -8.43 -1.55 -18.86
N THR A 256 -8.54 -2.04 -17.61
CA THR A 256 -8.76 -3.46 -17.33
C THR A 256 -10.13 -3.72 -16.69
N SER A 257 -10.67 -4.93 -16.89
CA SER A 257 -11.89 -5.39 -16.23
C SER A 257 -11.73 -5.44 -14.71
N MET A 258 -10.55 -5.86 -14.23
CA MET A 258 -10.19 -5.86 -12.82
C MET A 258 -10.26 -4.44 -12.23
N ALA A 259 -9.65 -3.45 -12.89
CA ALA A 259 -9.71 -2.06 -12.43
C ALA A 259 -11.17 -1.56 -12.36
N LYS A 260 -12.00 -1.87 -13.37
CA LYS A 260 -13.44 -1.52 -13.34
C LYS A 260 -14.18 -2.15 -12.16
N LYS A 261 -13.85 -3.39 -11.79
CA LYS A 261 -14.44 -4.08 -10.64
C LYS A 261 -14.00 -3.43 -9.32
N ILE A 262 -12.70 -3.17 -9.16
CA ILE A 262 -12.13 -2.51 -7.96
C ILE A 262 -12.78 -1.13 -7.75
N TYR A 263 -12.81 -0.29 -8.78
CA TYR A 263 -13.41 1.05 -8.67
C TYR A 263 -14.91 1.00 -8.37
N LYS A 264 -15.64 0.00 -8.88
CA LYS A 264 -17.07 -0.18 -8.54
C LYS A 264 -17.24 -0.52 -7.07
N ILE A 265 -16.40 -1.40 -6.54
CA ILE A 265 -16.44 -1.79 -5.12
C ILE A 265 -16.11 -0.58 -4.25
N ASP A 266 -15.04 0.15 -4.57
CA ASP A 266 -14.66 1.39 -3.88
C ASP A 266 -15.82 2.38 -3.85
N GLU A 267 -16.45 2.63 -5.00
CA GLU A 267 -17.59 3.54 -5.09
C GLU A 267 -18.76 3.10 -4.20
N THR A 268 -19.16 1.82 -4.26
CA THR A 268 -20.27 1.32 -3.45
C THR A 268 -19.99 1.46 -1.96
N VAL A 269 -18.86 0.91 -1.51
CA VAL A 269 -18.53 0.86 -0.07
C VAL A 269 -18.32 2.26 0.51
N THR A 270 -17.67 3.17 -0.23
CA THR A 270 -17.44 4.54 0.25
C THR A 270 -18.73 5.37 0.26
N ARG A 271 -19.69 5.11 -0.65
CA ARG A 271 -21.03 5.68 -0.57
C ARG A 271 -21.78 5.18 0.66
N ASP A 272 -21.72 3.87 0.93
CA ASP A 272 -22.34 3.30 2.13
C ASP A 272 -21.74 3.93 3.39
N MET A 273 -20.41 4.09 3.47
CA MET A 273 -19.77 4.80 4.57
C MET A 273 -20.27 6.23 4.70
N LYS A 274 -20.31 6.98 3.59
CA LYS A 274 -20.82 8.35 3.57
C LYS A 274 -22.24 8.45 4.12
N GLU A 275 -23.13 7.58 3.68
CA GLU A 275 -24.55 7.59 4.06
C GLU A 275 -24.76 7.19 5.52
N ASN A 276 -23.93 6.29 6.06
CA ASN A 276 -24.09 5.74 7.41
C ASN A 276 -23.30 6.47 8.50
N MET A 277 -22.23 7.21 8.16
CA MET A 277 -21.29 7.75 9.15
C MET A 277 -21.46 9.26 9.44
N ASN A 278 -22.32 9.97 8.71
CA ASN A 278 -22.61 11.40 8.87
C ASN A 278 -21.35 12.29 9.07
N TRP A 279 -20.29 12.00 8.31
CA TRP A 279 -19.03 12.73 8.28
C TRP A 279 -18.88 13.63 7.05
N ASN A 280 -17.92 14.54 7.06
CA ASN A 280 -17.62 15.42 5.93
C ASN A 280 -16.93 14.64 4.80
N HIS A 281 -17.70 13.93 3.97
CA HIS A 281 -17.18 13.07 2.91
C HIS A 281 -17.62 13.49 1.51
N ALA A 282 -16.65 13.95 0.71
CA ALA A 282 -16.81 14.25 -0.70
C ALA A 282 -16.51 13.02 -1.56
N ILE A 283 -17.38 12.73 -2.53
CA ILE A 283 -17.13 11.72 -3.56
C ILE A 283 -17.18 12.43 -4.90
N ILE A 284 -16.06 12.48 -5.61
CA ILE A 284 -15.91 13.21 -6.87
C ILE A 284 -15.60 12.27 -8.04
N ASN A 285 -15.91 12.71 -9.25
CA ASN A 285 -15.53 12.00 -10.48
C ASN A 285 -14.48 12.83 -11.23
N LEU A 286 -13.29 12.26 -11.44
CA LEU A 286 -12.20 12.90 -12.19
C LEU A 286 -12.54 13.11 -13.68
N GLY A 287 -13.65 12.53 -14.16
CA GLY A 287 -14.21 12.84 -15.48
C GLY A 287 -14.72 14.27 -15.62
N ASP A 288 -15.09 14.91 -14.50
CA ASP A 288 -15.74 16.21 -14.48
C ASP A 288 -14.71 17.36 -14.50
N TYR A 289 -13.43 17.05 -14.35
CA TYR A 289 -12.33 18.01 -14.33
C TYR A 289 -11.55 17.97 -15.63
N ARG A 290 -11.13 19.16 -16.09
CA ARG A 290 -10.29 19.31 -17.28
C ARG A 290 -8.88 18.78 -17.04
N MET A 291 -8.21 18.41 -18.13
CA MET A 291 -6.76 18.22 -18.07
C MET A 291 -6.07 19.57 -17.80
N PRO A 292 -4.99 19.60 -17.00
CA PRO A 292 -4.14 20.78 -16.89
C PRO A 292 -3.66 21.25 -18.27
N GLU A 293 -3.58 22.56 -18.46
CA GLU A 293 -3.15 23.18 -19.74
C GLU A 293 -1.67 22.87 -20.05
N ASP A 294 -0.83 22.72 -19.01
CA ASP A 294 0.61 22.51 -19.14
C ASP A 294 0.99 21.02 -19.17
N THR A 295 0.51 20.28 -20.16
CA THR A 295 0.86 18.85 -20.29
C THR A 295 2.34 18.60 -20.64
N GLU A 296 3.06 19.62 -21.13
CA GLU A 296 4.50 19.52 -21.40
C GLU A 296 5.31 19.55 -20.12
N TYR A 297 4.96 20.38 -19.14
CA TYR A 297 5.55 20.36 -17.80
C TYR A 297 5.52 18.97 -17.16
N TYR A 298 4.35 18.32 -17.13
CA TYR A 298 4.21 16.96 -16.58
C TYR A 298 5.10 15.94 -17.30
N LYS A 299 5.46 16.16 -18.56
CA LYS A 299 6.35 15.26 -19.32
C LYS A 299 7.83 15.60 -19.11
N ALA A 300 8.16 16.88 -19.02
CA ALA A 300 9.54 17.37 -18.93
C ALA A 300 10.10 17.29 -17.51
N VAL A 301 9.29 17.57 -16.49
CA VAL A 301 9.76 17.74 -15.12
C VAL A 301 9.43 16.54 -14.23
N LEU A 302 8.21 16.00 -14.31
CA LEU A 302 7.73 14.97 -13.38
C LEU A 302 8.06 13.55 -13.86
N ASN A 303 8.33 12.66 -12.90
CA ASN A 303 8.61 11.24 -13.13
C ASN A 303 7.34 10.36 -13.10
N SER A 304 6.16 10.97 -12.98
CA SER A 304 4.89 10.28 -12.99
C SER A 304 3.79 11.14 -13.66
N LYS A 305 2.75 10.45 -14.16
CA LYS A 305 1.59 11.03 -14.87
C LYS A 305 0.29 10.35 -14.43
N HIS A 306 0.22 9.95 -13.17
CA HIS A 306 -0.82 9.09 -12.64
C HIS A 306 -2.18 9.79 -12.59
N SER A 307 -2.25 11.05 -12.13
CA SER A 307 -3.53 11.75 -12.04
C SER A 307 -3.44 13.27 -12.22
N PRO A 308 -3.13 13.77 -13.44
CA PRO A 308 -3.10 15.22 -13.70
C PRO A 308 -4.43 15.93 -13.41
N ARG A 309 -5.57 15.24 -13.55
CA ARG A 309 -6.89 15.80 -13.23
C ARG A 309 -7.12 15.96 -11.73
N LEU A 310 -6.49 15.13 -10.90
CA LEU A 310 -6.54 15.29 -9.45
C LEU A 310 -5.77 16.54 -9.02
N ALA A 311 -4.61 16.79 -9.63
CA ALA A 311 -3.88 18.04 -9.41
C ALA A 311 -4.72 19.27 -9.83
N GLN A 312 -5.46 19.19 -10.95
CA GLN A 312 -6.40 20.23 -11.35
C GLN A 312 -7.53 20.43 -10.32
N TYR A 313 -8.11 19.35 -9.80
CA TYR A 313 -9.13 19.43 -8.74
C TYR A 313 -8.62 20.15 -7.50
N TYR A 314 -7.41 19.82 -7.03
CA TYR A 314 -6.82 20.48 -5.86
C TYR A 314 -6.59 21.97 -6.10
N LYS A 315 -6.15 22.34 -7.30
CA LYS A 315 -6.02 23.73 -7.71
C LYS A 315 -7.37 24.46 -7.73
N ASP A 316 -8.40 23.85 -8.30
CA ASP A 316 -9.75 24.43 -8.38
C ASP A 316 -10.41 24.58 -6.99
N LYS A 317 -10.08 23.67 -6.05
CA LYS A 317 -10.45 23.76 -4.63
C LYS A 317 -9.75 24.91 -3.89
N GLY A 318 -8.68 25.46 -4.45
CA GLY A 318 -7.88 26.51 -3.81
C GLY A 318 -6.94 25.98 -2.72
N TYR A 319 -6.63 24.68 -2.72
CA TYR A 319 -5.67 24.13 -1.77
C TYR A 319 -4.29 24.75 -1.95
N TYR A 320 -3.70 25.13 -0.82
CA TYR A 320 -2.34 25.64 -0.74
C TYR A 320 -1.67 25.04 0.49
N LYS A 321 -0.63 24.22 0.27
CA LYS A 321 0.04 23.42 1.30
C LYS A 321 -0.91 22.56 2.15
N ALA A 322 -2.10 22.21 1.65
CA ALA A 322 -3.07 21.42 2.41
C ALA A 322 -2.51 20.05 2.78
N LEU A 323 -2.74 19.57 4.01
CA LEU A 323 -2.26 18.25 4.41
C LEU A 323 -3.17 17.17 3.82
N HIS A 324 -2.61 16.39 2.90
CA HIS A 324 -3.25 15.21 2.34
C HIS A 324 -2.84 13.98 3.14
N ILE A 325 -3.73 13.49 4.01
CA ILE A 325 -3.56 12.22 4.70
C ILE A 325 -3.73 11.07 3.69
N LYS A 326 -2.62 10.37 3.44
CA LYS A 326 -2.56 9.15 2.63
C LYS A 326 -2.21 7.93 3.49
N SER A 327 -2.39 6.75 2.90
CA SER A 327 -2.25 5.48 3.61
C SER A 327 -1.32 4.50 2.88
N THR A 328 -0.52 4.99 1.93
CA THR A 328 0.26 4.14 1.03
C THR A 328 1.33 3.30 1.75
N ILE A 329 1.91 3.81 2.84
CA ILE A 329 2.92 3.08 3.62
C ILE A 329 2.33 1.90 4.40
N PHE A 330 1.02 1.88 4.69
CA PHE A 330 0.37 0.72 5.36
C PHE A 330 0.55 -0.59 4.56
N GLY A 331 0.84 -0.50 3.26
CA GLY A 331 1.18 -1.63 2.41
C GLY A 331 2.32 -2.51 2.94
N VAL A 332 3.28 -1.95 3.68
CA VAL A 332 4.40 -2.73 4.26
C VAL A 332 3.91 -3.81 5.24
N GLY A 333 2.74 -3.62 5.85
CA GLY A 333 2.17 -4.51 6.87
C GLY A 333 1.24 -5.60 6.35
N LYS A 334 1.27 -5.94 5.06
CA LYS A 334 0.25 -6.79 4.43
C LYS A 334 0.76 -8.12 3.84
N ALA A 335 2.07 -8.27 3.68
CA ALA A 335 2.67 -9.45 3.07
C ALA A 335 2.00 -9.84 1.72
N ASP A 336 1.84 -8.84 0.83
CA ASP A 336 1.16 -8.95 -0.48
C ASP A 336 2.02 -9.67 -1.54
N TYR A 337 2.77 -10.71 -1.14
CA TYR A 337 3.59 -11.55 -2.01
C TYR A 337 3.15 -13.02 -1.92
N ASP A 338 3.66 -13.84 -2.85
CA ASP A 338 3.32 -15.27 -2.92
C ASP A 338 3.63 -15.98 -1.59
N PRO A 339 2.67 -16.67 -0.95
CA PRO A 339 2.90 -17.38 0.31
C PRO A 339 3.99 -18.46 0.23
N GLN A 340 4.37 -18.93 -0.96
CA GLN A 340 5.53 -19.80 -1.11
C GLN A 340 6.85 -19.12 -0.68
N LEU A 341 6.86 -17.78 -0.65
CA LEU A 341 8.00 -16.94 -0.28
C LEU A 341 7.94 -16.48 1.19
N ASP A 342 7.07 -17.05 2.04
CA ASP A 342 6.95 -16.65 3.45
C ASP A 342 8.19 -16.98 4.30
N HIS A 343 9.11 -17.80 3.79
CA HIS A 343 10.32 -18.17 4.51
C HIS A 343 11.31 -17.00 4.54
N ILE A 344 11.81 -16.67 5.72
CA ILE A 344 12.90 -15.70 5.88
C ILE A 344 14.21 -16.43 5.62
N ILE A 345 14.76 -16.27 4.42
CA ILE A 345 16.11 -16.70 4.08
C ILE A 345 16.95 -15.47 3.80
N ASP A 346 18.02 -15.32 4.56
CA ASP A 346 18.99 -14.24 4.41
C ASP A 346 20.05 -14.63 3.37
N ASP A 347 19.66 -14.58 2.10
CA ASP A 347 20.52 -14.92 0.97
C ASP A 347 20.25 -13.97 -0.20
N LEU A 348 21.30 -13.49 -0.85
CA LEU A 348 21.19 -12.51 -1.93
C LEU A 348 20.46 -13.08 -3.16
N ASN A 349 20.59 -14.37 -3.47
CA ASN A 349 19.84 -14.96 -4.58
C ASN A 349 18.35 -15.10 -4.24
N GLU A 350 18.00 -15.39 -3.00
CA GLU A 350 16.60 -15.35 -2.55
C GLU A 350 16.03 -13.93 -2.60
N TYR A 351 16.82 -12.92 -2.24
CA TYR A 351 16.43 -11.52 -2.35
C TYR A 351 16.11 -11.11 -3.80
N LYS A 352 16.92 -11.55 -4.76
CA LYS A 352 16.65 -11.32 -6.19
C LYS A 352 15.28 -11.86 -6.63
N LYS A 353 14.86 -13.02 -6.12
CA LYS A 353 13.53 -13.61 -6.45
C LYS A 353 12.36 -12.78 -5.92
N LEU A 354 12.55 -12.03 -4.85
CA LEU A 354 11.53 -11.14 -4.28
C LEU A 354 11.40 -9.82 -5.06
N MET A 355 12.42 -9.47 -5.83
CA MET A 355 12.45 -8.27 -6.67
C MET A 355 11.80 -8.55 -8.02
N THR A 356 10.49 -8.30 -8.07
CA THR A 356 9.63 -8.58 -9.23
C THR A 356 8.91 -7.32 -9.70
N HIS A 357 8.06 -7.46 -10.72
CA HIS A 357 7.21 -6.39 -11.27
C HIS A 357 7.94 -5.25 -11.99
N PHE A 358 9.05 -5.58 -12.66
CA PHE A 358 9.69 -4.65 -13.58
C PHE A 358 8.74 -4.21 -14.71
N GLN A 359 8.97 -3.01 -15.24
CA GLN A 359 8.32 -2.58 -16.48
C GLN A 359 8.50 -3.63 -17.58
N LYS A 360 7.47 -3.80 -18.42
CA LYS A 360 7.39 -4.86 -19.43
C LYS A 360 8.62 -4.93 -20.35
N ASP A 361 9.19 -3.77 -20.66
CA ASP A 361 10.31 -3.66 -21.59
C ASP A 361 11.68 -3.66 -20.87
N PHE A 362 11.73 -3.74 -19.54
CA PHE A 362 12.98 -3.68 -18.76
C PHE A 362 14.00 -4.73 -19.22
N SER A 363 13.59 -6.00 -19.31
CA SER A 363 14.44 -7.11 -19.75
C SER A 363 14.78 -7.07 -21.26
N THR A 364 14.19 -6.15 -22.02
CA THR A 364 14.56 -5.95 -23.43
C THR A 364 15.83 -5.11 -23.56
N PHE A 365 16.07 -4.21 -22.60
CA PHE A 365 17.21 -3.28 -22.64
C PHE A 365 18.30 -3.62 -21.62
N TYR A 366 17.94 -4.33 -20.55
CA TYR A 366 18.84 -4.61 -19.44
C TYR A 366 18.91 -6.11 -19.15
N ASN A 367 20.09 -6.57 -18.75
CA ASN A 367 20.22 -7.85 -18.08
C ASN A 367 19.75 -7.66 -16.63
N VAL A 368 18.65 -8.34 -16.28
CA VAL A 368 18.01 -8.19 -14.96
C VAL A 368 18.97 -8.56 -13.83
N ASP A 369 19.74 -9.64 -13.97
CA ASP A 369 20.62 -10.08 -12.89
C ASP A 369 21.77 -9.10 -12.64
N ASP A 370 22.34 -8.53 -13.70
CA ASP A 370 23.41 -7.53 -13.60
C ASP A 370 22.90 -6.23 -12.95
N GLU A 371 21.69 -5.78 -13.31
CA GLU A 371 21.07 -4.59 -12.71
C GLU A 371 20.66 -4.81 -11.24
N LEU A 372 20.28 -6.03 -10.88
CA LEU A 372 20.02 -6.40 -9.49
C LEU A 372 21.30 -6.37 -8.64
N ASP A 373 22.41 -6.89 -9.17
CA ASP A 373 23.71 -6.82 -8.49
C ASP A 373 24.17 -5.37 -8.33
N ALA A 374 24.05 -4.57 -9.39
CA ALA A 374 24.38 -3.15 -9.34
C ALA A 374 23.47 -2.38 -8.36
N TYR A 375 22.19 -2.73 -8.28
CA TYR A 375 21.27 -2.17 -7.29
C TYR A 375 21.69 -2.54 -5.85
N PHE A 376 22.08 -3.80 -5.60
CA PHE A 376 22.55 -4.23 -4.28
C PHE A 376 23.79 -3.48 -3.84
N GLU A 377 24.77 -3.30 -4.73
CA GLU A 377 25.97 -2.52 -4.44
C GLU A 377 25.61 -1.04 -4.13
N ARG A 378 24.84 -0.39 -5.02
CA ARG A 378 24.46 1.02 -4.84
C ARG A 378 23.67 1.26 -3.55
N ASN A 379 22.83 0.32 -3.16
CA ASN A 379 21.93 0.43 -2.02
C ASN A 379 22.44 -0.31 -0.78
N LEU A 380 23.70 -0.76 -0.76
CA LEU A 380 24.29 -1.45 0.40
C LEU A 380 23.41 -2.62 0.89
N VAL A 381 22.89 -3.41 -0.04
CA VAL A 381 22.17 -4.64 0.27
C VAL A 381 23.21 -5.75 0.44
N THR A 382 23.36 -6.21 1.68
CA THR A 382 24.28 -7.29 2.06
C THR A 382 23.52 -8.43 2.71
N HIS A 383 24.22 -9.53 2.99
CA HIS A 383 23.74 -10.49 3.99
C HIS A 383 23.45 -9.73 5.29
N ASP A 384 22.37 -10.10 5.98
CA ASP A 384 21.86 -9.51 7.22
C ASP A 384 21.33 -8.07 7.10
N VAL A 385 21.04 -7.60 5.87
CA VAL A 385 20.41 -6.28 5.66
C VAL A 385 19.02 -6.20 6.31
N THR A 386 18.32 -7.33 6.42
CA THR A 386 16.94 -7.38 6.92
C THR A 386 16.84 -7.25 8.43
N LYS A 387 17.91 -7.61 9.16
CA LYS A 387 17.93 -7.67 10.63
C LYS A 387 16.69 -8.38 11.18
N GLY A 388 16.35 -9.54 10.63
CA GLY A 388 15.20 -10.36 11.05
C GLY A 388 13.83 -9.95 10.48
N ARG A 389 13.77 -8.95 9.60
CA ARG A 389 12.56 -8.64 8.80
C ARG A 389 12.50 -9.53 7.56
N HIS A 390 11.35 -9.58 6.90
CA HIS A 390 11.28 -10.16 5.56
C HIS A 390 11.87 -9.20 4.53
N PHE A 391 12.70 -9.67 3.58
CA PHE A 391 13.38 -8.77 2.63
C PHE A 391 12.42 -7.97 1.75
N PHE A 392 11.27 -8.54 1.39
CA PHE A 392 10.24 -7.80 0.67
C PHE A 392 9.79 -6.53 1.41
N GLU A 393 9.77 -6.52 2.75
CA GLU A 393 9.40 -5.31 3.51
C GLU A 393 10.44 -4.19 3.31
N VAL A 394 11.72 -4.54 3.35
CA VAL A 394 12.84 -3.60 3.12
C VAL A 394 12.82 -3.12 1.67
N TYR A 395 12.75 -4.04 0.70
CA TYR A 395 12.69 -3.70 -0.72
C TYR A 395 11.46 -2.86 -1.08
N HIS A 396 10.29 -3.18 -0.52
CA HIS A 396 9.07 -2.42 -0.75
C HIS A 396 9.19 -1.00 -0.21
N LEU A 397 9.77 -0.82 0.98
CA LEU A 397 10.04 0.51 1.53
C LEU A 397 11.00 1.31 0.65
N GLU A 398 12.11 0.70 0.22
CA GLU A 398 13.19 1.41 -0.48
C GLU A 398 12.85 1.69 -1.95
N SER A 399 12.34 0.70 -2.68
CA SER A 399 12.12 0.80 -4.13
C SER A 399 10.68 1.19 -4.50
N ARG A 400 9.65 0.70 -3.78
CA ARG A 400 8.27 1.09 -4.10
C ARG A 400 7.86 2.39 -3.41
N LEU A 401 8.07 2.52 -2.11
CA LEU A 401 7.67 3.72 -1.36
C LEU A 401 8.69 4.85 -1.54
N GLY A 402 9.98 4.58 -1.31
CA GLY A 402 11.07 5.55 -1.44
C GLY A 402 11.27 6.15 -2.83
N ASN A 403 10.89 5.41 -3.87
CA ASN A 403 11.15 5.77 -5.27
C ASN A 403 9.86 6.00 -6.09
N TRP A 404 8.99 5.00 -6.25
CA TRP A 404 7.80 5.17 -7.10
C TRP A 404 6.77 6.09 -6.45
N HIS A 405 6.49 5.90 -5.15
CA HIS A 405 5.51 6.74 -4.45
C HIS A 405 5.99 8.18 -4.31
N SER A 406 7.28 8.42 -4.00
CA SER A 406 7.86 9.76 -3.97
C SER A 406 7.73 10.50 -5.31
N ALA A 407 7.77 9.80 -6.45
CA ALA A 407 7.50 10.42 -7.75
C ALA A 407 6.02 10.85 -7.91
N LEU A 408 5.07 10.13 -7.30
CA LEU A 408 3.65 10.49 -7.34
C LEU A 408 3.33 11.73 -6.51
N THR A 409 4.02 11.91 -5.38
CA THR A 409 3.76 13.05 -4.48
C THR A 409 4.03 14.38 -5.19
N SER A 410 5.04 14.40 -6.07
CA SER A 410 5.41 15.57 -6.87
C SER A 410 4.34 16.06 -7.86
N GLU A 411 3.37 15.21 -8.24
CA GLU A 411 2.31 15.61 -9.19
C GLU A 411 1.34 16.65 -8.62
N THR A 412 1.22 16.68 -7.30
CA THR A 412 0.26 17.52 -6.57
C THR A 412 0.93 18.66 -5.82
N ASP A 413 2.26 18.75 -5.91
CA ASP A 413 2.99 19.96 -5.52
C ASP A 413 2.58 21.12 -6.44
N PRO A 414 2.27 22.33 -5.94
CA PRO A 414 2.38 22.85 -4.57
C PRO A 414 1.06 22.88 -3.77
N ALA A 415 0.00 22.25 -4.26
CA ALA A 415 -1.32 22.34 -3.64
C ALA A 415 -1.37 21.63 -2.28
N THR A 416 -0.64 20.53 -2.14
CA THR A 416 -0.74 19.63 -1.00
C THR A 416 0.61 19.20 -0.45
N GLU A 417 0.67 19.00 0.86
CA GLU A 417 1.75 18.29 1.55
C GLU A 417 1.25 16.92 1.99
N GLU A 418 1.97 15.86 1.65
CA GLU A 418 1.54 14.52 2.06
C GLU A 418 1.83 14.26 3.53
N PHE A 419 0.85 13.67 4.21
CA PHE A 419 0.96 13.17 5.57
C PHE A 419 0.61 11.68 5.59
N ILE A 420 1.47 10.87 6.20
CA ILE A 420 1.22 9.43 6.36
C ILE A 420 1.59 9.04 7.79
N TYR A 421 0.63 8.49 8.54
CA TYR A 421 0.82 8.11 9.94
C TYR A 421 2.00 7.16 10.18
N LEU A 422 2.33 6.31 9.19
CA LEU A 422 3.43 5.35 9.26
C LEU A 422 4.74 5.84 8.66
N ASN A 423 4.89 7.13 8.28
CA ASN A 423 6.14 7.63 7.71
C ASN A 423 7.25 7.87 8.75
N THR A 424 7.42 6.91 9.67
CA THR A 424 8.55 6.83 10.59
C THR A 424 9.07 5.40 10.65
N ARG A 425 10.40 5.27 10.75
CA ARG A 425 11.06 3.96 10.85
C ARG A 425 10.58 3.19 12.08
N LYS A 426 10.36 3.89 13.20
CA LYS A 426 9.85 3.28 14.43
C LYS A 426 8.45 2.68 14.26
N LEU A 427 7.53 3.38 13.59
CA LEU A 427 6.18 2.87 13.37
C LEU A 427 6.17 1.74 12.36
N ILE A 428 6.97 1.83 11.29
CA ILE A 428 7.13 0.72 10.33
C ILE A 428 7.60 -0.55 11.05
N ASP A 429 8.60 -0.44 11.92
CA ASP A 429 9.11 -1.57 12.70
C ASP A 429 8.04 -2.21 13.60
N LEU A 430 7.27 -1.39 14.30
CA LEU A 430 6.16 -1.89 15.12
C LEU A 430 5.06 -2.50 14.25
N PHE A 431 4.81 -1.93 13.08
CA PHE A 431 3.76 -2.39 12.18
C PHE A 431 4.08 -3.74 11.51
N THR A 432 5.37 -4.03 11.24
CA THR A 432 5.81 -5.32 10.67
C THR A 432 6.33 -6.33 11.71
N SER A 433 6.25 -5.99 13.00
CA SER A 433 6.70 -6.86 14.10
C SER A 433 5.77 -8.04 14.41
N ILE A 434 4.63 -8.17 13.74
CA ILE A 434 3.73 -9.33 13.88
C ILE A 434 4.15 -10.47 12.94
N SER A 435 3.46 -11.62 12.99
CA SER A 435 3.75 -12.72 12.07
C SER A 435 3.22 -12.43 10.65
N ILE A 436 3.85 -13.05 9.65
CA ILE A 436 3.47 -12.90 8.22
C ILE A 436 1.99 -13.31 8.00
N ASP A 437 1.53 -14.38 8.64
CA ASP A 437 0.12 -14.81 8.59
C ASP A 437 -0.83 -13.72 9.09
N GLU A 438 -0.45 -13.02 10.15
CA GLU A 438 -1.26 -11.96 10.74
C GLU A 438 -1.26 -10.69 9.88
N MET A 439 -0.15 -10.39 9.20
CA MET A 439 -0.05 -9.32 8.20
C MET A 439 -0.99 -9.59 7.03
N ARG A 440 -0.93 -10.81 6.48
CA ARG A 440 -1.76 -11.27 5.34
C ARG A 440 -3.25 -11.25 5.66
N GLN A 441 -3.62 -11.54 6.91
CA GLN A 441 -5.00 -11.47 7.39
C GLN A 441 -5.43 -10.05 7.80
N HIS A 442 -4.53 -9.08 7.69
CA HIS A 442 -4.68 -7.68 8.11
C HIS A 442 -5.13 -7.56 9.58
N LYS A 443 -4.66 -8.46 10.46
CA LYS A 443 -5.12 -8.47 11.86
C LYS A 443 -4.77 -7.18 12.57
N LEU A 444 -3.55 -6.66 12.40
CA LEU A 444 -3.13 -5.41 13.04
C LEU A 444 -3.99 -4.23 12.61
N HIS A 445 -4.23 -4.08 11.31
CA HIS A 445 -5.13 -3.05 10.78
C HIS A 445 -6.53 -3.13 11.41
N LYS A 446 -7.14 -4.32 11.44
CA LYS A 446 -8.47 -4.54 12.02
C LYS A 446 -8.52 -4.17 13.50
N HIS A 447 -7.47 -4.46 14.26
CA HIS A 447 -7.41 -4.11 15.68
C HIS A 447 -7.19 -2.61 15.90
N ILE A 448 -6.37 -1.95 15.08
CA ILE A 448 -6.24 -0.48 15.11
C ILE A 448 -7.60 0.15 14.78
N ILE A 449 -8.28 -0.31 13.74
CA ILE A 449 -9.63 0.19 13.42
C ILE A 449 -10.58 -0.06 14.59
N HIS A 450 -10.56 -1.24 15.21
CA HIS A 450 -11.40 -1.55 16.36
C HIS A 450 -11.15 -0.58 17.53
N GLU A 451 -9.89 -0.26 17.81
CA GLU A 451 -9.47 0.63 18.88
C GLU A 451 -9.90 2.08 18.65
N PHE A 452 -9.71 2.62 17.43
CA PHE A 452 -9.93 4.04 17.16
C PHE A 452 -11.31 4.37 16.58
N TRP A 453 -11.86 3.50 15.71
CA TRP A 453 -13.17 3.69 15.11
C TRP A 453 -13.80 2.38 14.60
N GLY A 454 -14.18 1.50 15.52
CA GLY A 454 -14.56 0.12 15.19
C GLY A 454 -15.71 -0.06 14.19
N VAL A 455 -16.54 0.96 13.97
CA VAL A 455 -17.61 0.94 12.95
C VAL A 455 -17.08 0.68 11.54
N LEU A 456 -15.86 1.12 11.22
CA LEU A 456 -15.26 0.95 9.90
C LEU A 456 -14.99 -0.53 9.53
N ASN A 457 -14.93 -1.43 10.53
CA ASN A 457 -14.83 -2.87 10.31
C ASN A 457 -16.16 -3.52 9.89
N TYR A 458 -17.29 -2.80 9.96
CA TYR A 458 -18.60 -3.32 9.55
C TYR A 458 -18.87 -3.19 8.04
N PHE A 459 -18.10 -2.38 7.32
CA PHE A 459 -18.20 -2.28 5.86
C PHE A 459 -17.35 -3.35 5.17
N GLY A 460 -17.78 -3.84 4.01
CA GLY A 460 -17.06 -4.90 3.29
C GLY A 460 -15.67 -4.45 2.84
N VAL A 461 -14.61 -5.21 3.12
CA VAL A 461 -13.23 -4.82 2.76
C VAL A 461 -12.92 -5.33 1.36
N ASN A 462 -12.73 -4.41 0.40
CA ASN A 462 -12.57 -4.75 -1.02
C ASN A 462 -13.68 -5.67 -1.58
N GLU A 463 -14.86 -5.57 -1.00
CA GLU A 463 -16.06 -6.31 -1.39
C GLU A 463 -17.30 -5.46 -1.06
N THR A 464 -18.39 -5.68 -1.77
CA THR A 464 -19.62 -4.89 -1.60
C THR A 464 -20.41 -5.26 -0.35
N LYS A 465 -20.15 -6.43 0.25
CA LYS A 465 -20.93 -6.94 1.36
C LYS A 465 -20.30 -6.60 2.71
N GLY A 466 -21.05 -5.89 3.56
CA GLY A 466 -20.66 -5.56 4.93
C GLY A 466 -20.66 -6.75 5.88
N LEU A 467 -20.12 -6.57 7.09
CA LEU A 467 -20.16 -7.57 8.16
C LEU A 467 -21.61 -7.92 8.54
N TRP A 468 -22.53 -6.95 8.54
CA TRP A 468 -23.96 -7.21 8.82
C TRP A 468 -24.58 -8.10 7.74
N GLU A 469 -24.43 -7.74 6.47
CA GLU A 469 -24.92 -8.58 5.36
C GLU A 469 -24.24 -9.93 5.35
N LYS A 470 -22.96 -10.00 5.70
CA LYS A 470 -22.26 -11.26 5.93
C LYS A 470 -22.81 -11.99 7.13
N LEU A 471 -23.30 -11.36 8.19
CA LEU A 471 -23.89 -12.03 9.36
C LEU A 471 -25.35 -12.42 9.13
N GLU A 472 -26.10 -11.69 8.29
CA GLU A 472 -27.42 -12.10 7.80
C GLU A 472 -27.30 -13.25 6.80
N LEU A 473 -26.34 -13.18 5.88
CA LEU A 473 -25.99 -14.27 4.98
C LEU A 473 -25.38 -15.45 5.76
N ASN A 474 -24.42 -15.22 6.66
CA ASN A 474 -23.84 -16.23 7.57
C ASN A 474 -24.78 -16.60 8.73
N GLY A 475 -25.97 -15.98 8.82
CA GLY A 475 -27.12 -16.54 9.52
C GLY A 475 -27.49 -17.92 8.95
N SER A 476 -26.92 -18.27 7.80
CA SER A 476 -26.83 -19.61 7.21
C SER A 476 -25.58 -20.40 7.66
N GLY A 477 -25.13 -20.25 8.89
CA GLY A 477 -23.91 -20.88 9.42
C GLY A 477 -24.21 -22.09 10.31
N SER A 478 -24.73 -23.18 9.73
CA SER A 478 -25.23 -24.41 10.40
C SER A 478 -26.75 -24.49 10.51
N ARG A 479 -27.39 -25.24 9.61
CA ARG A 479 -28.81 -25.63 9.72
C ARG A 479 -28.91 -27.06 10.25
N THR A 480 -29.81 -27.29 11.19
CA THR A 480 -30.19 -28.66 11.55
C THR A 480 -31.34 -29.10 10.63
N PHE A 481 -31.22 -30.27 10.04
CA PHE A 481 -32.30 -30.91 9.27
C PHE A 481 -32.34 -32.38 9.68
N LYS A 482 -33.45 -32.79 10.31
CA LYS A 482 -33.57 -34.09 10.98
C LYS A 482 -32.38 -34.30 11.94
N ASP A 483 -31.76 -35.46 11.88
CA ASP A 483 -30.62 -35.88 12.71
C ASP A 483 -29.24 -35.45 12.16
N MET A 484 -29.23 -34.40 11.33
CA MET A 484 -28.04 -33.87 10.71
C MET A 484 -27.83 -32.39 11.00
N ARG A 485 -26.57 -32.02 11.23
CA ARG A 485 -26.11 -30.65 11.17
C ARG A 485 -25.42 -30.40 9.83
N ILE A 486 -25.96 -29.49 9.04
CA ILE A 486 -25.42 -29.12 7.73
C ILE A 486 -24.74 -27.75 7.83
N ARG A 487 -23.45 -27.71 7.50
CA ARG A 487 -22.73 -26.46 7.21
C ARG A 487 -22.61 -26.31 5.70
N HIS A 488 -22.74 -25.10 5.20
CA HIS A 488 -22.56 -24.82 3.78
C HIS A 488 -21.77 -23.53 3.61
N ASN A 489 -21.19 -23.33 2.43
CA ASN A 489 -20.53 -22.08 2.09
C ASN A 489 -21.51 -21.07 1.47
N GLU A 490 -21.04 -19.84 1.28
CA GLU A 490 -21.83 -18.70 0.76
C GLU A 490 -22.37 -18.91 -0.66
N ASN A 491 -21.81 -19.88 -1.39
CA ASN A 491 -22.21 -20.21 -2.75
C ASN A 491 -23.30 -21.28 -2.80
N MET A 492 -23.87 -21.68 -1.65
CA MET A 492 -24.93 -22.70 -1.56
C MET A 492 -26.16 -22.15 -0.84
N LEU A 493 -27.34 -22.43 -1.41
CA LEU A 493 -28.66 -22.15 -0.85
C LEU A 493 -29.29 -23.46 -0.35
N LEU A 494 -29.86 -23.42 0.85
CA LEU A 494 -30.52 -24.56 1.48
C LEU A 494 -32.01 -24.25 1.69
N GLU A 495 -32.88 -25.05 1.08
CA GLU A 495 -34.33 -24.95 1.19
C GLU A 495 -34.91 -26.30 1.58
N GLU A 496 -35.95 -26.33 2.40
CA GLU A 496 -36.67 -27.57 2.68
C GLU A 496 -37.90 -27.64 1.78
N VAL A 497 -37.99 -28.69 0.98
CA VAL A 497 -39.05 -28.88 -0.01
C VAL A 497 -39.62 -30.27 0.17
N ALA A 498 -40.90 -30.34 0.54
CA ALA A 498 -41.63 -31.61 0.69
C ALA A 498 -40.94 -32.64 1.62
N GLY A 499 -40.29 -32.19 2.69
CA GLY A 499 -39.60 -33.07 3.65
C GLY A 499 -38.20 -33.54 3.22
N GLU A 500 -37.67 -32.97 2.13
CA GLU A 500 -36.30 -33.17 1.64
C GLU A 500 -35.52 -31.85 1.75
N LEU A 501 -34.21 -31.94 1.98
CA LEU A 501 -33.33 -30.77 1.96
C LEU A 501 -32.79 -30.56 0.54
N SER A 502 -33.22 -29.47 -0.07
CA SER A 502 -32.74 -28.99 -1.35
C SER A 502 -31.52 -28.11 -1.17
N VAL A 503 -30.44 -28.43 -1.87
CA VAL A 503 -29.17 -27.70 -1.85
C VAL A 503 -28.85 -27.23 -3.26
N THR A 504 -28.77 -25.92 -3.47
CA THR A 504 -28.63 -25.32 -4.81
C THR A 504 -27.50 -24.29 -4.84
N PRO A 505 -26.61 -24.31 -5.84
CA PRO A 505 -25.65 -23.23 -6.06
C PRO A 505 -26.30 -21.84 -6.19
N SER A 506 -25.79 -20.86 -5.44
CA SER A 506 -26.37 -19.54 -5.16
C SER A 506 -26.06 -18.38 -6.13
N PRO A 507 -25.06 -18.40 -7.03
CA PRO A 507 -24.76 -17.21 -7.82
C PRO A 507 -25.62 -17.10 -9.09
N LYS A 508 -25.94 -15.87 -9.51
CA LYS A 508 -26.54 -15.60 -10.85
C LYS A 508 -25.62 -16.03 -12.00
N MET A 509 -24.34 -16.28 -11.74
CA MET A 509 -23.36 -16.82 -12.69
C MET A 509 -22.54 -17.91 -12.00
N ILE A 510 -22.56 -19.12 -12.55
CA ILE A 510 -21.74 -20.23 -12.05
C ILE A 510 -20.29 -20.00 -12.47
N SER A 511 -19.36 -20.16 -11.54
CA SER A 511 -17.93 -20.03 -11.76
C SER A 511 -17.22 -21.35 -11.54
N SER A 512 -16.36 -21.78 -12.46
CA SER A 512 -15.58 -23.02 -12.29
C SER A 512 -14.45 -22.93 -11.26
N VAL A 513 -14.16 -21.72 -10.75
CA VAL A 513 -13.13 -21.49 -9.72
C VAL A 513 -13.74 -21.25 -8.34
N GLU A 514 -15.07 -21.19 -8.23
CA GLU A 514 -15.77 -21.11 -6.96
C GLU A 514 -16.02 -22.49 -6.38
N ASN A 515 -16.02 -22.58 -5.06
CA ASN A 515 -16.36 -23.80 -4.34
C ASN A 515 -17.87 -23.79 -4.05
N TYR A 516 -18.58 -24.88 -4.37
CA TYR A 516 -20.00 -25.09 -4.05
C TYR A 516 -20.10 -26.29 -3.11
N GLU A 517 -20.12 -26.05 -1.80
CA GLU A 517 -19.83 -27.11 -0.82
C GLU A 517 -20.75 -27.10 0.39
N ILE A 518 -21.09 -28.31 0.84
CA ILE A 518 -21.73 -28.58 2.12
C ILE A 518 -20.96 -29.64 2.91
N VAL A 519 -21.08 -29.58 4.22
CA VAL A 519 -20.55 -30.56 5.17
C VAL A 519 -21.69 -31.04 6.04
N LEU A 520 -21.94 -32.34 5.99
CA LEU A 520 -22.94 -33.04 6.79
C LEU A 520 -22.26 -33.64 8.01
N ARG A 521 -22.89 -33.49 9.18
CA ARG A 521 -22.45 -34.15 10.42
C ARG A 521 -23.64 -34.81 11.11
N ASN A 522 -23.48 -36.08 11.48
CA ASN A 522 -24.46 -36.80 12.28
C ASN A 522 -24.52 -36.18 13.68
N THR A 523 -25.73 -35.93 14.19
CA THR A 523 -25.95 -35.40 15.54
C THR A 523 -26.44 -36.46 16.54
N THR A 524 -26.47 -37.73 16.13
CA THR A 524 -26.90 -38.87 16.95
C THR A 524 -25.76 -39.86 17.19
N ASP A 525 -25.93 -40.73 18.18
CA ASP A 525 -24.97 -41.80 18.51
C ASP A 525 -25.12 -43.05 17.62
N SER A 526 -26.11 -43.07 16.72
CA SER A 526 -26.38 -44.15 15.78
C SER A 526 -26.09 -43.71 14.36
N ASP A 527 -25.61 -44.62 13.51
CA ASP A 527 -25.42 -44.33 12.10
C ASP A 527 -26.74 -43.97 11.40
N ILE A 528 -26.72 -42.91 10.59
CA ILE A 528 -27.89 -42.50 9.79
C ILE A 528 -27.63 -42.79 8.31
N ASN A 529 -28.67 -43.24 7.60
CA ASN A 529 -28.62 -43.41 6.16
C ASN A 529 -29.22 -42.17 5.49
N ILE A 530 -28.49 -41.60 4.54
CA ILE A 530 -28.93 -40.44 3.76
C ILE A 530 -28.95 -40.84 2.29
N ASN A 531 -29.90 -40.31 1.53
CA ASN A 531 -29.91 -40.43 0.08
C ASN A 531 -29.64 -39.06 -0.53
N ILE A 532 -28.71 -39.00 -1.49
CA ILE A 532 -28.42 -37.78 -2.25
C ILE A 532 -28.76 -38.03 -3.70
N ARG A 533 -29.60 -37.18 -4.29
CA ARG A 533 -29.96 -37.28 -5.70
C ARG A 533 -29.95 -35.93 -6.40
N SER A 534 -29.72 -35.96 -7.72
CA SER A 534 -29.94 -34.80 -8.60
C SER A 534 -31.37 -34.78 -9.11
N THR A 535 -31.85 -33.60 -9.51
CA THR A 535 -33.10 -33.44 -10.27
C THR A 535 -32.88 -33.09 -11.74
N TYR A 536 -31.62 -32.94 -12.14
CA TYR A 536 -31.24 -32.49 -13.47
C TYR A 536 -31.24 -33.66 -14.46
N ARG A 537 -32.05 -33.55 -15.52
CA ARG A 537 -32.25 -34.64 -16.50
C ARG A 537 -31.80 -34.30 -17.92
N ARG A 538 -31.24 -33.12 -18.15
CA ARG A 538 -30.84 -32.70 -19.50
C ARG A 538 -29.44 -33.25 -19.81
N GLU A 539 -29.32 -34.07 -20.84
CA GLU A 539 -28.03 -34.60 -21.33
C GLU A 539 -26.98 -33.50 -21.63
N ALA A 540 -27.42 -32.27 -21.86
CA ALA A 540 -26.53 -31.12 -22.01
C ALA A 540 -25.56 -30.89 -20.83
N GLY A 541 -25.83 -31.41 -19.63
CA GLY A 541 -24.93 -31.32 -18.47
C GLY A 541 -23.98 -32.51 -18.27
N ARG A 542 -24.05 -33.56 -19.09
CA ARG A 542 -23.09 -34.67 -19.04
C ARG A 542 -21.68 -34.16 -19.25
N ASN A 543 -20.74 -34.68 -18.46
CA ASN A 543 -19.32 -34.30 -18.39
C ASN A 543 -19.07 -32.82 -18.09
N LYS A 544 -20.03 -32.11 -17.49
CA LYS A 544 -19.92 -30.67 -17.20
C LYS A 544 -20.14 -30.30 -15.75
N VAL A 545 -20.94 -31.08 -15.03
CA VAL A 545 -21.23 -30.91 -13.61
C VAL A 545 -20.96 -32.22 -12.91
N PHE A 546 -20.15 -32.18 -11.87
CA PHE A 546 -19.78 -33.34 -11.08
C PHE A 546 -20.14 -33.13 -9.61
N VAL A 547 -20.52 -34.21 -8.93
CA VAL A 547 -20.74 -34.23 -7.49
C VAL A 547 -19.69 -35.11 -6.86
N THR A 548 -18.88 -34.52 -6.00
CA THR A 548 -17.82 -35.21 -5.28
C THR A 548 -18.23 -35.40 -3.83
N VAL A 549 -18.26 -36.64 -3.36
CA VAL A 549 -18.54 -37.02 -1.97
C VAL A 549 -17.24 -37.47 -1.31
N LYS A 550 -16.86 -36.82 -0.20
CA LYS A 550 -15.62 -37.08 0.55
C LYS A 550 -15.94 -37.32 2.03
N GLY A 551 -15.58 -38.48 2.54
CA GLY A 551 -15.53 -38.81 3.97
C GLY A 551 -14.16 -39.42 4.32
N GLU A 552 -13.99 -39.88 5.56
CA GLU A 552 -12.70 -40.40 6.05
C GLU A 552 -12.15 -41.58 5.22
N ARG A 553 -13.03 -42.45 4.72
CA ARG A 553 -12.69 -43.62 3.88
C ARG A 553 -13.47 -43.67 2.56
N LEU A 554 -14.13 -42.58 2.20
CA LEU A 554 -15.00 -42.48 1.03
C LEU A 554 -14.53 -41.32 0.15
N ARG A 555 -14.23 -41.59 -1.11
CA ARG A 555 -13.96 -40.53 -2.10
C ARG A 555 -14.51 -40.96 -3.45
N GLU A 556 -15.72 -40.52 -3.73
CA GLU A 556 -16.43 -40.87 -4.95
C GLU A 556 -16.80 -39.59 -5.71
N ARG A 557 -16.74 -39.66 -7.03
CA ARG A 557 -17.05 -38.55 -7.92
C ARG A 557 -18.02 -39.06 -8.96
N TYR A 558 -19.13 -38.36 -9.09
CA TYR A 558 -20.22 -38.74 -9.95
C TYR A 558 -20.51 -37.64 -10.97
N ASP A 559 -20.89 -38.02 -12.19
CA ASP A 559 -21.57 -37.08 -13.08
C ASP A 559 -22.95 -36.76 -12.48
N VAL A 560 -23.40 -35.52 -12.61
CA VAL A 560 -24.67 -35.08 -12.02
C VAL A 560 -25.88 -35.85 -12.56
N LEU A 561 -25.79 -36.41 -13.78
CA LEU A 561 -26.86 -37.23 -14.37
C LEU A 561 -26.90 -38.65 -13.81
N ASP A 562 -25.75 -39.16 -13.37
CA ASP A 562 -25.60 -40.55 -12.91
C ASP A 562 -26.09 -40.72 -11.46
N ILE A 563 -26.31 -39.61 -10.73
CA ILE A 563 -26.87 -39.62 -9.37
C ILE A 563 -28.38 -39.38 -9.31
N ASN A 564 -29.08 -39.36 -10.45
CA ASN A 564 -30.52 -39.15 -10.49
C ASN A 564 -31.32 -40.26 -9.78
N ASP A 565 -30.79 -41.49 -9.78
CA ASP A 565 -31.38 -42.64 -9.07
C ASP A 565 -31.06 -42.65 -7.57
N GLY A 566 -30.22 -41.71 -7.13
CA GLY A 566 -29.83 -41.51 -5.73
C GLY A 566 -28.62 -42.33 -5.32
N VAL A 567 -27.76 -41.72 -4.51
CA VAL A 567 -26.61 -42.33 -3.87
C VAL A 567 -26.89 -42.45 -2.38
N ASN A 568 -26.93 -43.67 -1.87
CA ASN A 568 -27.11 -43.93 -0.45
C ASN A 568 -25.76 -43.83 0.26
N LEU A 569 -25.68 -42.95 1.26
CA LEU A 569 -24.52 -42.80 2.11
C LEU A 569 -24.88 -43.10 3.55
N LYS A 570 -23.91 -43.66 4.28
CA LYS A 570 -24.02 -43.89 5.71
C LYS A 570 -23.20 -42.82 6.44
N LEU A 571 -23.88 -41.94 7.17
CA LEU A 571 -23.24 -40.87 7.93
C LEU A 571 -22.96 -41.37 9.36
N MET A 572 -21.69 -41.57 9.64
CA MET A 572 -21.18 -41.99 10.96
C MET A 572 -20.84 -40.74 11.80
N ASP A 573 -20.01 -40.90 12.83
CA ASP A 573 -19.52 -39.79 13.68
C ASP A 573 -18.59 -38.81 12.94
N THR A 574 -17.99 -39.25 11.83
CA THR A 574 -17.14 -38.41 10.97
C THR A 574 -17.94 -37.63 9.93
N PRO A 575 -17.56 -36.37 9.67
CA PRO A 575 -18.28 -35.52 8.72
C PRO A 575 -18.08 -35.97 7.28
N VAL A 576 -19.13 -35.83 6.47
CA VAL A 576 -19.08 -36.06 5.02
C VAL A 576 -19.20 -34.72 4.30
N LYS A 577 -18.24 -34.44 3.42
CA LYS A 577 -18.21 -33.26 2.57
C LYS A 577 -18.76 -33.60 1.19
N ILE A 578 -19.66 -32.76 0.69
CA ILE A 578 -20.23 -32.87 -0.65
C ILE A 578 -19.91 -31.58 -1.40
N SER A 579 -19.29 -31.71 -2.55
CA SER A 579 -18.91 -30.58 -3.42
C SER A 579 -19.55 -30.74 -4.80
N VAL A 580 -20.08 -29.65 -5.35
CA VAL A 580 -20.55 -29.57 -6.74
C VAL A 580 -19.49 -28.84 -7.56
N GLU A 581 -18.99 -29.47 -8.61
CA GLU A 581 -17.90 -28.97 -9.45
C GLU A 581 -18.41 -28.71 -10.88
N TYR A 582 -18.03 -27.56 -11.45
CA TYR A 582 -18.35 -27.21 -12.83
C TYR A 582 -17.07 -27.13 -13.67
N MET A 583 -17.08 -27.76 -14.84
CA MET A 583 -15.88 -27.80 -15.71
C MET A 583 -15.52 -26.44 -16.35
N LYS A 584 -16.45 -25.49 -16.36
CA LYS A 584 -16.26 -24.10 -16.81
C LYS A 584 -17.34 -23.21 -16.21
N SER A 585 -17.18 -21.90 -16.32
CA SER A 585 -18.18 -20.92 -15.89
C SER A 585 -19.39 -20.87 -16.83
N TYR A 586 -20.57 -20.56 -16.30
CA TYR A 586 -21.83 -20.47 -17.03
C TYR A 586 -22.66 -19.25 -16.63
N GLU A 587 -23.27 -18.58 -17.62
CA GLU A 587 -24.02 -17.32 -17.42
C GLU A 587 -25.55 -17.50 -17.34
N SER A 588 -26.07 -18.72 -17.50
CA SER A 588 -27.51 -19.00 -17.49
C SER A 588 -27.95 -19.64 -16.18
N ASP A 589 -29.06 -19.14 -15.61
CA ASP A 589 -29.70 -19.64 -14.38
C ASP A 589 -30.02 -21.15 -14.43
N SER A 590 -30.18 -21.70 -15.63
CA SER A 590 -30.40 -23.15 -15.83
C SER A 590 -29.27 -24.01 -15.27
N TRP A 591 -28.05 -23.47 -15.15
CA TRP A 591 -26.89 -24.18 -14.61
C TRP A 591 -26.89 -24.25 -13.09
N ASN A 592 -27.55 -23.31 -12.40
CA ASN A 592 -27.78 -23.41 -10.95
C ASN A 592 -28.65 -24.63 -10.64
N GLN A 593 -29.70 -24.85 -11.45
CA GLN A 593 -30.55 -26.03 -11.35
C GLN A 593 -29.81 -27.32 -11.73
N ALA A 594 -28.77 -27.24 -12.56
CA ALA A 594 -27.97 -28.40 -12.91
C ALA A 594 -27.15 -28.94 -11.72
N GLY A 595 -26.69 -28.08 -10.83
CA GLY A 595 -25.99 -28.48 -9.60
C GLY A 595 -26.90 -28.67 -8.38
N LYS A 596 -28.22 -28.67 -8.55
CA LYS A 596 -29.18 -28.84 -7.46
C LYS A 596 -29.23 -30.28 -6.98
N LEU A 597 -29.07 -30.47 -5.66
CA LEU A 597 -29.15 -31.76 -4.99
C LEU A 597 -30.30 -31.81 -4.00
N LEU A 598 -30.92 -32.98 -3.84
CA LEU A 598 -31.90 -33.28 -2.82
C LEU A 598 -31.32 -34.32 -1.85
N ILE A 599 -31.46 -34.06 -0.56
CA ILE A 599 -30.98 -34.91 0.53
C ILE A 599 -32.15 -35.30 1.41
N THR A 600 -32.36 -36.60 1.64
CA THR A 600 -33.46 -37.14 2.47
C THR A 600 -32.98 -37.83 3.71
#